data_AF-A0A943DGB7-F1
#
_entry.id   AF-A0A943DGB7-F1
#
_cell.length_a   1.000
_cell.length_b   1.000
_cell.length_c   1.000
_cell.angle_alpha   90.00
_cell.angle_beta   90.00
_cell.angle_gamma   90.00
#
_symmetry.space_group_name_H-M   'P 1'
#
loop_
_entity.id
_entity.type
_entity.pdbx_description
1 polymer ?
#
loop_
_entity_poly.entity_id
_entity_poly.type
_entity_poly.pdbx_seq_one_letter_code
_entity_poly.pdbx_strand_id
1 'polypeptide(L)'
;MADREKKKKRAYLDDFEKDLNGNYRYRGAHYRYAGEIPRGKALARLWALCGGGAALTVAAGVLPGATARAPLYLELPYMAALVLALYAVVVLVRTTRGGDPMRAYIHGQTVQKLPFLCVASAVLCGVAAAGQGVAVFADGEQLLGTHGVFILFEIAACAAFAAAAGIVKKMPWNREE
;
A
#
# COMPACT_ATOMS: atom_id res chain seq x y z
N MET A 1 13.44 28.45 7.53
CA MET A 1 13.67 27.07 7.04
C MET A 1 12.52 26.47 6.23
N ALA A 2 11.25 26.87 6.46
CA ALA A 2 10.09 26.40 5.68
C ALA A 2 10.11 26.75 4.18
N ASP A 3 10.78 27.84 3.79
CA ASP A 3 10.84 28.27 2.38
C ASP A 3 11.72 27.35 1.50
N ARG A 4 12.77 26.75 2.09
CA ARG A 4 13.65 25.78 1.40
C ARG A 4 12.93 24.46 1.09
N GLU A 5 12.02 24.01 1.97
CA GLU A 5 11.20 22.82 1.70
C GLU A 5 10.14 23.07 0.63
N LYS A 6 9.52 24.26 0.62
CA LYS A 6 8.59 24.65 -0.46
C LYS A 6 9.30 24.77 -1.81
N LYS A 7 10.51 25.31 -1.86
CA LYS A 7 11.36 25.31 -3.06
C LYS A 7 11.69 23.90 -3.56
N LYS A 8 12.04 22.96 -2.68
CA LYS A 8 12.26 21.55 -3.05
C LYS A 8 11.00 20.87 -3.60
N LYS A 9 9.82 21.18 -3.06
CA LYS A 9 8.53 20.67 -3.59
C LYS A 9 8.16 21.24 -4.96
N ARG A 10 8.67 22.43 -5.30
CA ARG A 10 8.43 23.12 -6.58
C ARG A 10 9.51 22.89 -7.63
N ALA A 11 10.61 22.20 -7.30
CA ALA A 11 11.65 21.83 -8.27
C ALA A 11 11.12 21.03 -9.46
N TYR A 12 10.03 20.28 -9.25
CA TYR A 12 9.33 19.55 -10.32
C TYR A 12 8.67 20.47 -11.37
N LEU A 13 8.38 21.72 -11.03
CA LEU A 13 7.84 22.70 -11.98
C LEU A 13 8.91 23.21 -12.95
N ASP A 14 10.19 23.20 -12.55
CA ASP A 14 11.32 23.64 -13.38
C ASP A 14 11.67 22.61 -14.49
N ASP A 15 11.21 21.36 -14.36
CA ASP A 15 11.39 20.30 -15.38
C ASP A 15 10.45 20.47 -16.60
N PHE A 16 9.57 21.47 -16.59
CA PHE A 16 8.68 21.78 -17.71
C PHE A 16 9.22 22.98 -18.49
N GLU A 17 10.03 22.70 -19.51
CA GLU A 17 10.45 23.73 -20.45
C GLU A 17 9.39 23.93 -21.54
N LYS A 18 9.16 25.19 -21.90
CA LYS A 18 8.31 25.55 -23.01
C LYS A 18 9.13 25.41 -24.29
N ASP A 19 8.70 24.52 -25.19
CA ASP A 19 9.28 24.38 -26.52
C ASP A 19 9.08 25.69 -27.31
N LEU A 20 9.86 25.93 -28.36
CA LEU A 20 9.78 27.11 -29.23
C LEU A 20 8.39 27.28 -29.88
N ASN A 21 7.64 26.18 -29.98
CA ASN A 21 6.25 26.14 -30.44
C ASN A 21 5.21 26.54 -29.37
N GLY A 22 5.62 26.91 -28.16
CA GLY A 22 4.74 27.29 -27.07
C GLY A 22 4.11 26.11 -26.31
N ASN A 23 4.47 24.88 -26.65
CA ASN A 23 4.00 23.65 -25.99
C ASN A 23 4.89 23.31 -24.78
N TYR A 24 4.29 22.94 -23.65
CA TYR A 24 5.02 22.54 -22.45
C TYR A 24 5.55 21.11 -22.60
N ARG A 25 6.88 20.94 -22.62
CA ARG A 25 7.55 19.65 -22.77
C ARG A 25 8.29 19.32 -21.48
N TYR A 26 8.05 18.13 -20.95
CA TYR A 26 8.68 17.66 -19.71
C TYR A 26 10.06 17.06 -20.03
N ARG A 27 11.14 17.68 -19.52
CA ARG A 27 12.54 17.25 -19.68
C ARG A 27 13.15 16.61 -18.43
N GLY A 28 12.35 16.39 -17.38
CA GLY A 28 12.83 15.72 -16.17
C GLY A 28 13.13 14.24 -16.40
N ALA A 29 13.97 13.66 -15.52
CA ALA A 29 14.37 12.26 -15.59
C ALA A 29 13.17 11.30 -15.65
N HIS A 30 13.28 10.28 -16.48
CA HIS A 30 12.27 9.23 -16.63
C HIS A 30 12.77 7.99 -15.90
N TYR A 31 11.94 7.39 -15.04
CA TYR A 31 12.28 6.12 -14.41
C TYR A 31 11.74 4.99 -15.28
N ARG A 32 12.65 4.22 -15.85
CA ARG A 32 12.33 3.00 -16.58
C ARG A 32 12.54 1.81 -15.66
N TYR A 33 11.57 0.91 -15.69
CA TYR A 33 11.67 -0.32 -14.92
C TYR A 33 12.73 -1.23 -15.59
N ALA A 34 13.84 -1.48 -14.90
CA ALA A 34 14.98 -2.26 -15.40
C ALA A 34 15.12 -3.62 -14.70
N GLY A 35 14.02 -4.16 -14.19
CA GLY A 35 14.03 -5.49 -13.57
C GLY A 35 14.04 -6.62 -14.61
N GLU A 36 14.73 -7.70 -14.28
CA GLU A 36 14.76 -8.95 -15.08
C GLU A 36 13.36 -9.56 -15.27
N ILE A 37 12.44 -9.32 -14.34
CA ILE A 37 11.05 -9.78 -14.39
C ILE A 37 10.22 -8.74 -15.14
N PRO A 38 9.50 -9.09 -16.22
CA PRO A 38 8.70 -8.13 -16.99
C PRO A 38 7.71 -7.39 -16.07
N ARG A 39 7.64 -6.07 -16.21
CA ARG A 39 6.84 -5.16 -15.36
C ARG A 39 5.40 -5.63 -15.14
N GLY A 40 4.77 -6.21 -16.16
CA GLY A 40 3.42 -6.78 -16.07
C GLY A 40 3.32 -7.91 -15.04
N LYS A 41 4.32 -8.80 -14.95
CA LYS A 41 4.35 -9.89 -13.95
C LYS A 41 4.63 -9.36 -12.54
N ALA A 42 5.50 -8.36 -12.40
CA ALA A 42 5.76 -7.73 -11.10
C ALA A 42 4.52 -6.99 -10.57
N LEU A 43 3.83 -6.23 -11.43
CA LEU A 43 2.58 -5.57 -11.10
C LEU A 43 1.44 -6.56 -10.83
N ALA A 44 1.34 -7.65 -11.60
CA ALA A 44 0.35 -8.69 -11.35
C ALA A 44 0.53 -9.34 -9.98
N ARG A 45 1.78 -9.64 -9.57
CA ARG A 45 2.09 -10.15 -8.23
C ARG A 45 1.73 -9.15 -7.13
N LEU A 46 2.03 -7.89 -7.34
CA LEU A 46 1.65 -6.82 -6.41
C LEU A 46 0.14 -6.64 -6.31
N TRP A 47 -0.58 -6.77 -7.42
CA TRP A 47 -2.04 -6.75 -7.44
C TRP A 47 -2.63 -7.95 -6.71
N ALA A 48 -2.06 -9.14 -6.93
CA ALA A 48 -2.48 -10.33 -6.21
C ALA A 48 -2.28 -10.17 -4.70
N LEU A 49 -1.13 -9.62 -4.26
CA LEU A 49 -0.83 -9.45 -2.84
C LEU A 49 -1.57 -8.27 -2.19
N CYS A 50 -1.46 -7.06 -2.73
CA CYS A 50 -2.14 -5.88 -2.17
C CYS A 50 -3.66 -5.94 -2.37
N GLY A 51 -4.11 -6.37 -3.55
CA GLY A 51 -5.54 -6.54 -3.83
C GLY A 51 -6.13 -7.70 -3.02
N GLY A 52 -5.40 -8.81 -2.91
CA GLY A 52 -5.79 -9.93 -2.06
C GLY A 52 -5.83 -9.57 -0.57
N GLY A 53 -4.81 -8.87 -0.05
CA GLY A 53 -4.79 -8.38 1.33
C GLY A 53 -5.91 -7.39 1.63
N ALA A 54 -6.22 -6.48 0.69
CA ALA A 54 -7.36 -5.58 0.82
C ALA A 54 -8.71 -6.34 0.79
N ALA A 55 -8.84 -7.35 -0.07
CA ALA A 55 -10.05 -8.17 -0.10
C ALA A 55 -10.23 -8.97 1.19
N LEU A 56 -9.15 -9.52 1.76
CA LEU A 56 -9.16 -10.25 3.03
C LEU A 56 -9.55 -9.35 4.21
N THR A 57 -8.95 -8.16 4.31
CA THR A 57 -9.30 -7.19 5.36
C THR A 57 -10.76 -6.76 5.25
N VAL A 58 -11.28 -6.49 4.04
CA VAL A 58 -12.71 -6.19 3.83
C VAL A 58 -13.59 -7.38 4.22
N ALA A 59 -13.23 -8.58 3.79
CA ALA A 59 -13.99 -9.79 4.11
C ALA A 59 -14.05 -10.05 5.63
N ALA A 60 -12.99 -9.73 6.38
CA ALA A 60 -12.95 -9.84 7.83
C ALA A 60 -14.01 -8.95 8.50
N GLY A 61 -14.30 -7.76 7.95
CA GLY A 61 -15.24 -6.81 8.52
C GLY A 61 -16.72 -7.15 8.27
N VAL A 62 -16.99 -7.98 7.26
CA VAL A 62 -18.34 -8.44 6.93
C VAL A 62 -18.77 -9.63 7.81
N LEU A 63 -17.85 -10.21 8.58
CA LEU A 63 -18.14 -11.35 9.46
C LEU A 63 -19.06 -10.95 10.63
N PRO A 64 -20.29 -11.48 10.71
CA PRO A 64 -21.24 -11.12 11.76
C PRO A 64 -20.76 -11.62 13.12
N GLY A 65 -20.64 -10.69 14.09
CA GLY A 65 -20.28 -11.00 15.47
C GLY A 65 -18.83 -10.69 15.86
N ALA A 66 -17.89 -10.65 14.90
CA ALA A 66 -16.48 -10.34 15.19
C ALA A 66 -16.23 -8.84 15.41
N THR A 67 -16.98 -7.98 14.73
CA THR A 67 -16.84 -6.51 14.78
C THR A 67 -17.99 -5.85 15.55
N ALA A 68 -19.23 -6.31 15.35
CA ALA A 68 -20.43 -5.67 15.91
C ALA A 68 -20.51 -5.59 17.46
N ARG A 69 -19.73 -6.39 18.20
CA ARG A 69 -19.65 -6.36 19.68
C ARG A 69 -18.25 -6.11 20.21
N ALA A 70 -17.26 -5.87 19.35
CA ALA A 70 -15.89 -5.66 19.77
C ALA A 70 -15.75 -4.29 20.46
N PRO A 71 -14.93 -4.18 21.51
CA PRO A 71 -14.67 -2.91 22.15
C PRO A 71 -13.95 -1.95 21.18
N LEU A 72 -14.29 -0.66 21.25
CA LEU A 72 -13.80 0.38 20.32
C LEU A 72 -12.28 0.42 20.16
N TYR A 73 -11.51 0.14 21.22
CA TYR A 73 -10.05 0.12 21.17
C TYR A 73 -9.49 -1.03 20.33
N LEU A 74 -10.27 -2.11 20.14
CA LEU A 74 -9.92 -3.26 19.33
C LEU A 74 -10.31 -3.07 17.86
N GLU A 75 -11.40 -2.33 17.60
CA GLU A 75 -11.88 -1.97 16.26
C GLU A 75 -11.02 -0.89 15.59
N LEU A 76 -10.49 0.06 16.36
CA LEU A 76 -9.68 1.17 15.87
C LEU A 76 -8.48 0.76 14.99
N PRO A 77 -7.61 -0.19 15.39
CA PRO A 77 -6.49 -0.62 14.55
C PRO A 77 -6.95 -1.32 13.28
N TYR A 78 -8.06 -2.07 13.32
CA TYR A 78 -8.65 -2.71 12.15
C TYR A 78 -9.20 -1.67 11.15
N MET A 79 -9.94 -0.66 11.62
CA MET A 79 -10.44 0.41 10.77
C MET A 79 -9.31 1.22 10.13
N ALA A 80 -8.23 1.47 10.88
CA ALA A 80 -7.02 2.09 10.34
C ALA A 80 -6.35 1.20 9.29
N ALA A 81 -6.27 -0.12 9.52
CA ALA A 81 -5.75 -1.10 8.56
C ALA A 81 -6.57 -1.11 7.27
N LEU A 82 -7.90 -1.11 7.35
CA LEU A 82 -8.81 -1.03 6.20
C LEU A 82 -8.56 0.22 5.36
N VAL A 83 -8.50 1.39 5.99
CA VAL A 83 -8.26 2.65 5.27
C VAL A 83 -6.91 2.64 4.57
N LEU A 84 -5.86 2.13 5.24
CA LEU A 84 -4.52 1.99 4.66
C LEU A 84 -4.47 0.95 3.54
N ALA A 85 -5.17 -0.17 3.67
CA ALA A 85 -5.29 -1.21 2.65
C ALA A 85 -5.97 -0.67 1.38
N LEU A 86 -7.11 0.01 1.52
CA LEU A 86 -7.80 0.67 0.41
C LEU A 86 -6.92 1.73 -0.24
N TYR A 87 -6.22 2.54 0.55
CA TYR A 87 -5.30 3.53 0.03
C TYR A 87 -4.12 2.91 -0.72
N ALA A 88 -3.58 1.78 -0.24
CA ALA A 88 -2.53 1.04 -0.94
C ALA A 88 -3.00 0.55 -2.32
N VAL A 89 -4.24 0.06 -2.44
CA VAL A 89 -4.85 -0.30 -3.73
C VAL A 89 -4.97 0.92 -4.64
N VAL A 90 -5.41 2.08 -4.13
CA VAL A 90 -5.50 3.32 -4.92
C VAL A 90 -4.11 3.75 -5.44
N VAL A 91 -3.08 3.67 -4.61
CA VAL A 91 -1.70 3.97 -5.01
C VAL A 91 -1.22 2.96 -6.05
N LEU A 92 -1.58 1.68 -5.92
CA LEU A 92 -1.23 0.65 -6.88
C LEU A 92 -1.90 0.90 -8.24
N VAL A 93 -3.19 1.25 -8.26
CA VAL A 93 -3.93 1.66 -9.47
C VAL A 93 -3.24 2.84 -10.15
N ARG A 94 -2.84 3.87 -9.40
CA ARG A 94 -2.08 5.01 -9.94
C ARG A 94 -0.75 4.58 -10.54
N THR A 95 -0.07 3.62 -9.91
CA THR A 95 1.22 3.08 -10.37
C THR A 95 1.05 2.23 -11.64
N THR A 96 -0.06 1.50 -11.76
CA THR A 96 -0.42 0.77 -12.99
C THR A 96 -0.78 1.73 -14.13
N ARG A 97 -1.52 2.80 -13.85
CA ARG A 97 -1.92 3.81 -14.87
C ARG A 97 -0.80 4.74 -15.31
N GLY A 98 0.25 4.91 -14.50
CA GLY A 98 1.35 5.82 -14.81
C GLY A 98 2.23 5.41 -16.00
N GLY A 99 2.11 4.17 -16.52
CA GLY A 99 2.77 3.73 -17.75
C GLY A 99 4.30 3.62 -17.66
N ASP A 100 4.93 3.16 -18.74
CA ASP A 100 6.39 3.19 -18.97
C ASP A 100 6.66 4.10 -20.17
N PRO A 101 7.44 5.19 -20.05
CA PRO A 101 8.22 5.60 -18.88
C PRO A 101 7.43 6.36 -17.80
N MET A 102 7.76 6.09 -16.53
CA MET A 102 7.11 6.71 -15.37
C MET A 102 7.82 8.04 -15.04
N ARG A 103 7.08 9.16 -15.03
CA ARG A 103 7.65 10.49 -14.72
C ARG A 103 8.17 10.54 -13.26
N ALA A 104 9.34 11.15 -13.04
CA ALA A 104 10.06 11.16 -11.74
C ALA A 104 9.21 11.57 -10.53
N TYR A 105 8.29 12.53 -10.69
CA TYR A 105 7.42 12.95 -9.58
C TYR A 105 6.40 11.88 -9.17
N ILE A 106 5.87 11.12 -10.13
CA ILE A 106 4.93 10.03 -9.84
C ILE A 106 5.72 8.93 -9.13
N HIS A 107 6.91 8.58 -9.62
CA HIS A 107 7.79 7.60 -8.97
C HIS A 107 8.12 7.99 -7.51
N GLY A 108 8.52 9.24 -7.25
CA GLY A 108 8.82 9.72 -5.90
C GLY A 108 7.60 9.77 -4.96
N GLN A 109 6.40 10.01 -5.50
CA GLN A 109 5.19 10.10 -4.67
C GLN A 109 4.46 8.77 -4.47
N THR A 110 4.52 7.84 -5.42
CA THR A 110 3.83 6.54 -5.31
C THR A 110 4.79 5.40 -4.96
N VAL A 111 5.82 5.14 -5.76
CA VAL A 111 6.68 3.95 -5.60
C VAL A 111 7.48 4.00 -4.31
N GLN A 112 8.00 5.18 -3.94
CA GLN A 112 8.80 5.33 -2.72
C GLN A 112 7.96 5.23 -1.44
N LYS A 113 6.67 5.59 -1.50
CA LYS A 113 5.76 5.55 -0.34
C LYS A 113 5.02 4.23 -0.20
N LEU A 114 4.89 3.47 -1.29
CA LEU A 114 4.22 2.17 -1.32
C LEU A 114 4.75 1.16 -0.27
N PRO A 115 6.08 0.95 -0.10
CA PRO A 115 6.57 -0.02 0.88
C PRO A 115 6.26 0.45 2.31
N PHE A 116 6.31 1.75 2.58
CA PHE A 116 5.93 2.27 3.89
C PHE A 116 4.43 2.07 4.17
N LEU A 117 3.57 2.30 3.19
CA LEU A 117 2.13 2.06 3.30
C LEU A 117 1.81 0.58 3.52
N CYS A 118 2.45 -0.33 2.78
CA CYS A 118 2.27 -1.77 2.93
C CYS A 118 2.80 -2.29 4.28
N VAL A 119 3.92 -1.75 4.79
CA VAL A 119 4.41 -2.11 6.12
C VAL A 119 3.47 -1.59 7.20
N ALA A 120 2.99 -0.34 7.08
CA ALA A 120 2.03 0.23 8.02
C ALA A 120 0.72 -0.57 8.04
N SER A 121 0.19 -0.96 6.88
CA SER A 121 -1.01 -1.81 6.81
C SER A 121 -0.74 -3.19 7.41
N ALA A 122 0.40 -3.82 7.13
CA ALA A 122 0.77 -5.10 7.71
C ALA A 122 0.85 -5.05 9.25
N VAL A 123 1.50 -4.01 9.80
CA VAL A 123 1.61 -3.82 11.26
C VAL A 123 0.23 -3.66 11.88
N LEU A 124 -0.64 -2.83 11.29
CA LEU A 124 -1.99 -2.63 11.80
C LEU A 124 -2.82 -3.91 11.72
N CYS A 125 -2.69 -4.69 10.65
CA CYS A 125 -3.33 -6.00 10.53
C CYS A 125 -2.85 -6.96 11.63
N GLY A 126 -1.54 -6.98 11.89
CA GLY A 126 -0.95 -7.77 12.98
C GLY A 126 -1.46 -7.35 14.36
N VAL A 127 -1.59 -6.05 14.62
CA VAL A 127 -2.15 -5.52 15.88
C VAL A 127 -3.63 -5.90 16.00
N ALA A 128 -4.40 -5.82 14.92
CA ALA A 128 -5.81 -6.22 14.91
C ALA A 128 -5.97 -7.73 15.19
N ALA A 129 -5.15 -8.59 14.56
CA ALA A 129 -5.13 -10.03 14.83
C ALA A 129 -4.74 -10.34 16.28
N ALA A 130 -3.70 -9.70 16.80
CA ALA A 130 -3.24 -9.91 18.18
C ALA A 130 -4.29 -9.46 19.20
N GLY A 131 -4.92 -8.31 18.97
CA GLY A 131 -5.97 -7.80 19.85
C GLY A 131 -7.19 -8.73 19.90
N GLN A 132 -7.61 -9.27 18.75
CA GLN A 132 -8.74 -10.21 18.67
C GLN A 132 -8.37 -11.55 19.30
N GLY A 133 -7.11 -11.99 19.14
CA GLY A 133 -6.60 -13.16 19.85
C GLY A 133 -6.69 -13.00 21.37
N VAL A 134 -6.21 -11.87 21.91
CA VAL A 134 -6.27 -11.60 23.37
C VAL A 134 -7.71 -11.55 23.86
N ALA A 135 -8.64 -10.96 23.11
CA ALA A 135 -10.06 -10.93 23.46
C ALA A 135 -10.64 -12.35 23.54
N VAL A 136 -10.39 -13.20 22.52
CA VAL A 136 -10.85 -14.60 22.53
C VAL A 136 -10.29 -15.39 23.71
N PHE A 137 -9.02 -15.18 24.06
CA PHE A 137 -8.40 -15.84 25.22
C PHE A 137 -8.96 -15.34 26.56
N ALA A 138 -9.30 -14.06 26.67
CA ALA A 138 -9.84 -13.47 27.89
C ALA A 138 -11.31 -13.87 28.14
N ASP A 139 -12.12 -13.92 27.08
CA ASP A 139 -13.55 -14.23 27.18
C ASP A 139 -13.84 -15.74 27.15
N GLY A 140 -12.82 -16.58 26.88
CA GLY A 140 -12.98 -18.04 26.79
C GLY A 140 -13.80 -18.49 25.58
N GLU A 141 -13.95 -17.62 24.59
CA GLU A 141 -14.70 -17.84 23.35
C GLU A 141 -14.04 -18.90 22.45
N GLN A 142 -14.83 -19.59 21.64
CA GLN A 142 -14.33 -20.68 20.79
C GLN A 142 -13.48 -20.12 19.64
N LEU A 143 -12.18 -20.45 19.64
CA LEU A 143 -11.20 -20.08 18.61
C LEU A 143 -11.53 -20.60 17.19
N LEU A 144 -12.44 -21.56 17.07
CA LEU A 144 -12.92 -22.14 15.80
C LEU A 144 -14.19 -21.45 15.25
N GLY A 145 -14.71 -20.42 15.94
CA GLY A 145 -15.85 -19.63 15.49
C GLY A 145 -15.48 -18.45 14.60
N THR A 146 -16.37 -17.47 14.50
CA THR A 146 -16.21 -16.28 13.65
C THR A 146 -14.94 -15.48 13.96
N HIS A 147 -14.53 -15.41 15.23
CA HIS A 147 -13.30 -14.73 15.66
C HIS A 147 -12.03 -15.42 15.14
N GLY A 148 -12.02 -16.75 15.05
CA GLY A 148 -10.92 -17.50 14.46
C GLY A 148 -10.74 -17.18 12.97
N VAL A 149 -11.85 -17.12 12.23
CA VAL A 149 -11.83 -16.75 10.80
C VAL A 149 -11.34 -15.32 10.60
N PHE A 150 -11.74 -14.39 11.47
CA PHE A 150 -11.25 -13.01 11.47
C PHE A 150 -9.73 -12.95 11.65
N ILE A 151 -9.19 -13.64 12.68
CA ILE A 151 -7.76 -13.68 12.96
C ILE A 151 -6.99 -14.29 11.79
N LEU A 152 -7.50 -15.36 11.18
CA LEU A 152 -6.88 -15.98 10.00
C LEU A 152 -6.82 -15.03 8.80
N PHE A 153 -7.90 -14.28 8.53
CA PHE A 153 -7.93 -13.30 7.45
C PHE A 153 -6.97 -12.14 7.69
N GLU A 154 -6.88 -11.63 8.92
CA GLU A 154 -5.94 -10.57 9.30
C GLU A 154 -4.48 -11.02 9.24
N ILE A 155 -4.17 -12.24 9.69
CA ILE A 155 -2.80 -12.80 9.55
C ILE A 155 -2.45 -12.99 8.08
N ALA A 156 -3.37 -13.50 7.26
CA ALA A 156 -3.16 -13.67 5.83
C ALA A 156 -2.98 -12.32 5.12
N ALA A 157 -3.76 -11.29 5.49
CA ALA A 157 -3.62 -9.94 4.99
C ALA A 157 -2.28 -9.31 5.40
N CYS A 158 -1.87 -9.49 6.66
CA CYS A 158 -0.57 -9.04 7.17
C CYS A 158 0.58 -9.64 6.37
N ALA A 159 0.56 -10.97 6.15
CA ALA A 159 1.55 -11.67 5.33
C ALA A 159 1.56 -11.16 3.88
N ALA A 160 0.38 -10.94 3.29
CA ALA A 160 0.26 -10.42 1.92
C ALA A 160 0.86 -9.02 1.78
N PHE A 161 0.56 -8.10 2.71
CA PHE A 161 1.11 -6.75 2.70
C PHE A 161 2.62 -6.71 2.99
N ALA A 162 3.11 -7.54 3.91
CA ALA A 162 4.55 -7.68 4.17
C ALA A 162 5.31 -8.20 2.95
N ALA A 163 4.77 -9.22 2.27
CA ALA A 163 5.33 -9.76 1.03
C ALA A 163 5.32 -8.69 -0.08
N ALA A 164 4.23 -7.93 -0.22
CA ALA A 164 4.15 -6.84 -1.18
C ALA A 164 5.21 -5.76 -0.92
N ALA A 165 5.41 -5.36 0.33
CA ALA A 165 6.46 -4.40 0.71
C ALA A 165 7.87 -4.91 0.33
N GLY A 166 8.13 -6.20 0.56
CA GLY A 166 9.38 -6.85 0.18
C GLY A 166 9.64 -6.85 -1.32
N ILE A 167 8.62 -7.15 -2.13
CA ILE A 167 8.71 -7.13 -3.61
C ILE A 167 8.97 -5.70 -4.11
N VAL A 168 8.27 -4.70 -3.55
CA VAL A 168 8.46 -3.29 -3.93
C VAL A 168 9.86 -2.80 -3.60
N LYS A 169 10.39 -3.14 -2.43
CA LYS A 169 11.75 -2.76 -2.01
C LYS A 169 12.83 -3.35 -2.90
N LYS A 170 12.59 -4.54 -3.48
CA LYS A 170 13.54 -5.26 -4.34
C LYS A 170 13.42 -4.89 -5.82
N MET A 171 12.45 -4.07 -6.22
CA MET A 171 12.32 -3.68 -7.63
C MET A 171 13.41 -2.66 -8.01
N PRO A 172 14.27 -2.98 -8.99
CA PRO A 172 15.26 -2.04 -9.48
C PRO A 172 14.58 -1.04 -10.43
N TRP A 173 14.81 0.24 -10.17
CA TRP A 173 14.36 1.34 -11.01
C TRP A 173 15.58 2.05 -11.55
N ASN A 174 15.77 2.03 -12.88
CA ASN A 174 16.82 2.80 -13.51
C ASN A 174 16.29 4.18 -13.87
N ARG A 175 17.12 5.18 -13.58
CA ARG A 175 16.88 6.56 -13.98
C ARG A 175 17.46 6.69 -15.39
N GLU A 176 16.60 6.83 -16.40
CA GLU A 176 17.03 7.31 -17.72
C GLU A 176 17.11 8.84 -17.62
N GLU A 177 18.34 9.36 -17.79
CA GLU A 177 18.65 10.80 -17.87
C GLU A 177 18.27 11.39 -19.22
#